data_AF-A0A929ZU29-F1
#
_entry.id   AF-A0A929ZU29-F1
#
_cell.length_a   1.000
_cell.length_b   1.000
_cell.length_c   1.000
_cell.angle_alpha   90.00
_cell.angle_beta   90.00
_cell.angle_gamma   90.00
#
_symmetry.space_group_name_H-M   'P 1'
#
loop_
_entity.id
_entity.type
_entity.pdbx_description
1 polymer ?
#
loop_
_entity_poly.entity_id
_entity_poly.type
_entity_poly.pdbx_seq_one_letter_code
_entity_poly.pdbx_strand_id
1 'polypeptide(L)'
;MNKIIFSALLLSGVAVNAQQQQVGINTAEPKATLHVEAGASENKGVIIPRITAAEMKAMTAGLGADHHSMMTYLKEQMPTADRTGKLVDVAEPGYYYYDNTTGVQKWKTFGGAEQDFKALPTSTPGLYNYLTKGGGVLGQGTSLGTGTNNIGIGGGGTFSFLNNSNMTGSYNIAMGAGVFQLSNGGGGTMSSQSNIGIGTVLYTFNSGGSMTGNGNNIGMGSTLYRFNKSNAQFSGYSNTAIGQSIFSLQNGDLIGGNNIGMGQTQYTLTSGNMAGGDNIGIGQSSYYVRNGDITGTANNNIALGSRIYRLSNSSPSTFSGNENIGIGNALYNLSLGNLTGQRNIGMGQGVFSLSSGNFSGNSNIGIGSGAMQISGDIAGNDNIGIGSNAMQASGGIVGNYNIALGYQSMYTTGKVAGTDNIAIGYSALYTNDNTDSEAII
;
A
#
# COMPACT_ATOMS: atom_id res chain seq x y z
N MET A 1 71.46 -72.00 17.15
CA MET A 1 70.61 -71.10 16.32
C MET A 1 69.14 -71.31 16.73
N ASN A 2 68.31 -70.25 16.63
CA ASN A 2 66.83 -70.14 16.56
C ASN A 2 65.93 -71.38 16.90
N LYS A 3 64.95 -71.33 17.82
CA LYS A 3 63.54 -70.79 17.71
C LYS A 3 62.69 -71.53 16.62
N ILE A 4 61.41 -71.93 16.74
CA ILE A 4 60.17 -71.48 17.46
C ILE A 4 59.08 -72.63 17.37
N ILE A 5 57.85 -72.64 17.94
CA ILE A 5 57.31 -72.49 19.33
C ILE A 5 55.76 -72.80 19.38
N PHE A 6 55.24 -73.47 20.45
CA PHE A 6 53.82 -73.54 20.95
C PHE A 6 52.70 -74.18 20.05
N SER A 7 51.41 -74.35 20.43
CA SER A 7 50.66 -74.83 21.66
C SER A 7 49.13 -74.61 21.47
N ALA A 8 48.24 -75.37 22.14
CA ALA A 8 46.95 -74.89 22.75
C ALA A 8 45.96 -76.02 23.16
N LEU A 9 45.29 -75.86 24.32
CA LEU A 9 44.03 -76.54 24.72
C LEU A 9 43.38 -75.76 25.88
N LEU A 10 42.09 -76.02 26.17
CA LEU A 10 41.24 -75.53 27.28
C LEU A 10 40.54 -74.16 27.10
N LEU A 11 39.25 -74.14 27.45
CA LEU A 11 38.33 -73.01 27.40
C LEU A 11 37.17 -73.21 28.40
N SER A 12 37.15 -72.48 29.53
CA SER A 12 36.02 -72.45 30.48
C SER A 12 36.20 -71.38 31.57
N GLY A 13 35.17 -70.56 31.86
CA GLY A 13 35.15 -69.67 33.04
C GLY A 13 34.23 -68.45 32.92
N VAL A 14 33.23 -68.34 33.79
CA VAL A 14 32.16 -67.31 33.83
C VAL A 14 31.54 -67.30 35.24
N ALA A 15 30.97 -66.22 35.78
CA ALA A 15 30.86 -64.81 35.35
C ALA A 15 30.67 -63.90 36.60
N VAL A 16 30.65 -62.57 36.44
CA VAL A 16 30.27 -61.61 37.49
C VAL A 16 29.24 -60.61 36.97
N ASN A 17 28.21 -60.34 37.79
CA ASN A 17 27.12 -59.41 37.50
C ASN A 17 27.45 -57.97 37.94
N ALA A 18 26.88 -56.98 37.25
CA ALA A 18 26.72 -55.62 37.78
C ALA A 18 25.38 -55.03 37.30
N GLN A 19 24.45 -54.81 38.23
CA GLN A 19 23.24 -54.02 38.02
C GLN A 19 22.93 -53.25 39.31
N GLN A 20 22.39 -52.03 39.15
CA GLN A 20 22.31 -50.99 40.19
C GLN A 20 23.72 -50.52 40.62
N GLN A 21 24.28 -49.45 40.04
CA GLN A 21 23.70 -48.39 39.20
C GLN A 21 24.64 -48.01 38.04
N GLN A 22 24.05 -47.52 36.94
CA GLN A 22 24.70 -47.12 35.66
C GLN A 22 25.38 -48.26 34.88
N VAL A 23 25.42 -48.13 33.54
CA VAL A 23 26.03 -49.09 32.62
C VAL A 23 27.08 -48.38 31.75
N GLY A 24 28.34 -48.80 31.86
CA GLY A 24 29.44 -48.32 31.03
C GLY A 24 29.83 -49.34 29.95
N ILE A 25 30.03 -48.87 28.72
CA ILE A 25 30.63 -49.65 27.62
C ILE A 25 31.92 -48.95 27.21
N ASN A 26 33.05 -49.66 27.27
CA ASN A 26 34.42 -49.12 27.14
C ASN A 26 34.78 -47.99 28.13
N THR A 27 34.05 -47.85 29.23
CA THR A 27 34.39 -46.93 30.33
C THR A 27 34.06 -47.55 31.68
N ALA A 28 34.98 -47.39 32.64
CA ALA A 28 34.82 -47.83 34.02
C ALA A 28 34.08 -46.78 34.89
N GLU A 29 33.93 -45.54 34.40
CA GLU A 29 33.19 -44.45 35.04
C GLU A 29 32.05 -43.98 34.13
N PRO A 30 30.93 -44.72 34.06
CA PRO A 30 29.74 -44.25 33.34
C PRO A 30 29.18 -42.99 34.01
N LYS A 31 28.87 -41.95 33.22
CA LYS A 31 28.33 -40.66 33.73
C LYS A 31 26.85 -40.44 33.42
N ALA A 32 26.21 -41.48 32.87
CA ALA A 32 24.78 -41.56 32.57
C ALA A 32 24.29 -43.00 32.81
N THR A 33 22.98 -43.23 32.82
CA THR A 33 22.37 -44.57 33.01
C THR A 33 22.90 -45.59 32.01
N LEU A 34 23.18 -45.15 30.77
CA LEU A 34 24.01 -45.84 29.79
C LEU A 34 25.04 -44.85 29.26
N HIS A 35 26.33 -45.17 29.35
CA HIS A 35 27.44 -44.37 28.81
C HIS A 35 28.31 -45.25 27.91
N VAL A 36 28.51 -44.83 26.66
CA VAL A 36 29.22 -45.62 25.63
C VAL A 36 30.40 -44.81 25.10
N GLU A 37 31.61 -45.29 25.37
CA GLU A 37 32.85 -44.63 25.00
C GLU A 37 33.54 -45.23 23.77
N ALA A 38 34.34 -44.39 23.12
CA ALA A 38 34.89 -44.60 21.78
C ALA A 38 36.12 -45.55 21.75
N GLY A 39 35.89 -46.85 21.95
CA GLY A 39 36.92 -47.91 21.94
C GLY A 39 37.73 -48.06 20.64
N ALA A 40 38.58 -49.09 20.59
CA ALA A 40 39.61 -49.27 19.54
C ALA A 40 39.11 -49.63 18.12
N SER A 41 37.79 -49.72 17.90
CA SER A 41 37.21 -49.89 16.56
C SER A 41 37.34 -48.60 15.73
N GLU A 42 37.65 -48.71 14.44
CA GLU A 42 37.56 -47.57 13.51
C GLU A 42 36.10 -47.16 13.27
N ASN A 43 35.19 -48.14 13.20
CA ASN A 43 33.75 -47.91 13.11
C ASN A 43 33.19 -47.58 14.50
N LYS A 44 32.85 -46.31 14.73
CA LYS A 44 32.39 -45.77 16.02
C LYS A 44 30.96 -45.24 15.91
N GLY A 45 30.03 -45.83 16.66
CA GLY A 45 28.63 -45.39 16.71
C GLY A 45 27.72 -46.38 17.43
N VAL A 46 26.53 -45.92 17.84
CA VAL A 46 25.50 -46.75 18.47
C VAL A 46 24.39 -47.03 17.46
N ILE A 47 24.22 -48.28 17.05
CA ILE A 47 23.08 -48.72 16.26
C ILE A 47 21.90 -48.93 17.23
N ILE A 48 21.09 -47.89 17.42
CA ILE A 48 19.80 -48.00 18.11
C ILE A 48 18.86 -48.98 17.36
N PRO A 49 17.88 -49.62 18.03
CA PRO A 49 17.08 -50.70 17.45
C PRO A 49 16.48 -50.35 16.08
N ARG A 50 16.63 -51.26 15.12
CA ARG A 50 16.17 -51.09 13.74
C ARG A 50 15.05 -52.09 13.44
N ILE A 51 13.79 -51.63 13.47
CA ILE A 51 12.60 -52.49 13.47
C ILE A 51 11.82 -52.43 12.15
N THR A 52 11.09 -53.50 11.86
CA THR A 52 10.11 -53.60 10.77
C THR A 52 8.84 -52.85 11.16
N ALA A 53 7.99 -52.57 10.17
CA ALA A 53 6.68 -51.98 10.39
C ALA A 53 5.78 -52.87 11.28
N ALA A 54 5.85 -54.20 11.10
CA ALA A 54 5.09 -55.16 11.90
C ALA A 54 5.55 -55.20 13.37
N GLU A 55 6.88 -55.21 13.63
CA GLU A 55 7.44 -55.10 14.98
C GLU A 55 7.02 -53.79 15.65
N MET A 56 7.10 -52.66 14.92
CA MET A 56 6.70 -51.34 15.42
C MET A 56 5.22 -51.28 15.76
N LYS A 57 4.34 -51.86 14.92
CA LYS A 57 2.90 -52.00 15.21
C LYS A 57 2.66 -52.79 16.49
N ALA A 58 3.26 -53.97 16.61
CA ALA A 58 3.05 -54.86 17.75
C ALA A 58 3.48 -54.22 19.08
N MET A 59 4.69 -53.64 19.15
CA MET A 59 5.17 -52.99 20.38
C MET A 59 4.32 -51.76 20.76
N THR A 60 3.81 -51.03 19.78
CA THR A 60 3.13 -49.75 20.01
C THR A 60 1.82 -49.88 20.81
N ALA A 61 1.15 -51.03 20.73
CA ALA A 61 -0.05 -51.32 21.51
C ALA A 61 0.17 -51.12 23.03
N GLY A 62 1.27 -51.68 23.57
CA GLY A 62 1.57 -51.67 25.00
C GLY A 62 2.17 -50.38 25.57
N LEU A 63 2.59 -49.43 24.72
CA LEU A 63 3.34 -48.26 25.18
C LEU A 63 2.51 -47.30 26.03
N GLY A 64 3.08 -46.87 27.16
CA GLY A 64 2.49 -45.91 28.10
C GLY A 64 3.48 -44.82 28.52
N ALA A 65 3.21 -44.17 29.66
CA ALA A 65 3.99 -43.03 30.16
C ALA A 65 5.49 -43.37 30.31
N ASP A 66 5.80 -44.55 30.84
CA ASP A 66 7.17 -45.02 31.11
C ASP A 66 8.01 -45.26 29.84
N HIS A 67 7.38 -45.20 28.66
CA HIS A 67 8.00 -45.41 27.35
C HIS A 67 8.24 -44.08 26.60
N HIS A 68 7.94 -42.93 27.22
CA HIS A 68 8.16 -41.62 26.63
C HIS A 68 9.65 -41.41 26.25
N SER A 69 9.91 -40.78 25.09
CA SER A 69 11.23 -40.59 24.49
C SER A 69 11.98 -41.86 24.04
N MET A 70 11.34 -43.03 24.03
CA MET A 70 11.91 -44.23 23.39
C MET A 70 12.14 -44.00 21.88
N MET A 71 13.36 -44.26 21.38
CA MET A 71 13.74 -44.10 19.98
C MET A 71 13.94 -45.43 19.24
N THR A 72 13.65 -45.44 17.95
CA THR A 72 13.89 -46.56 17.03
C THR A 72 14.14 -46.05 15.61
N TYR A 73 14.75 -46.87 14.75
CA TYR A 73 14.78 -46.64 13.31
C TYR A 73 13.84 -47.61 12.61
N LEU A 74 12.85 -47.09 11.90
CA LEU A 74 11.98 -47.88 11.04
C LEU A 74 12.71 -48.20 9.72
N LYS A 75 12.85 -49.47 9.39
CA LYS A 75 13.65 -49.96 8.24
C LYS A 75 12.96 -49.79 6.86
N GLU A 76 11.65 -49.65 6.84
CA GLU A 76 10.78 -49.84 5.67
C GLU A 76 9.52 -48.96 5.76
N GLN A 77 8.76 -48.80 4.68
CA GLN A 77 7.56 -47.96 4.69
C GLN A 77 6.45 -48.57 5.57
N MET A 78 5.77 -47.75 6.37
CA MET A 78 4.68 -48.18 7.26
C MET A 78 3.38 -48.42 6.45
N PRO A 79 2.81 -49.64 6.45
CA PRO A 79 1.60 -49.95 5.68
C PRO A 79 0.43 -49.01 6.01
N THR A 80 -0.22 -48.48 4.99
CA THR A 80 -1.21 -47.38 5.16
C THR A 80 -2.40 -47.75 6.06
N ALA A 81 -2.78 -49.02 6.12
CA ALA A 81 -3.82 -49.51 7.04
C ALA A 81 -3.38 -49.54 8.52
N ASP A 82 -2.08 -49.57 8.78
CA ASP A 82 -1.47 -49.68 10.12
C ASP A 82 -1.08 -48.32 10.70
N ARG A 83 -1.10 -47.27 9.86
CA ARG A 83 -0.91 -45.86 10.21
C ARG A 83 -2.12 -45.28 10.94
N THR A 84 -2.50 -45.90 12.05
CA THR A 84 -3.66 -45.54 12.86
C THR A 84 -3.28 -45.27 14.31
N GLY A 85 -4.09 -44.47 15.02
CA GLY A 85 -3.84 -44.08 16.41
C GLY A 85 -2.41 -43.57 16.63
N LYS A 86 -1.65 -44.30 17.44
CA LYS A 86 -0.26 -43.97 17.82
C LYS A 86 0.76 -43.97 16.65
N LEU A 87 0.42 -44.51 15.47
CA LEU A 87 1.32 -44.65 14.31
C LEU A 87 0.94 -43.80 13.10
N VAL A 88 -0.06 -42.91 13.21
CA VAL A 88 -0.59 -42.13 12.08
C VAL A 88 0.46 -41.28 11.34
N ASP A 89 1.40 -40.67 12.07
CA ASP A 89 2.48 -39.83 11.51
C ASP A 89 3.71 -40.66 11.03
N VAL A 90 3.72 -41.98 11.27
CA VAL A 90 4.82 -42.86 10.84
C VAL A 90 4.56 -43.29 9.41
N ALA A 91 5.50 -43.00 8.50
CA ALA A 91 5.28 -43.10 7.07
C ALA A 91 6.43 -43.84 6.38
N GLU A 92 7.59 -43.20 6.34
CA GLU A 92 8.75 -43.60 5.56
C GLU A 92 9.84 -44.21 6.46
N PRO A 93 10.84 -44.92 5.88
CA PRO A 93 12.02 -45.35 6.64
C PRO A 93 12.72 -44.16 7.30
N GLY A 94 13.07 -44.26 8.58
CA GLY A 94 13.63 -43.11 9.30
C GLY A 94 13.73 -43.29 10.81
N TYR A 95 14.31 -42.29 11.46
CA TYR A 95 14.39 -42.21 12.92
C TYR A 95 13.07 -41.70 13.50
N TYR A 96 12.52 -42.44 14.46
CA TYR A 96 11.28 -42.12 15.15
C TYR A 96 11.45 -42.19 16.68
N TYR A 97 10.71 -41.35 17.40
CA TYR A 97 10.63 -41.36 18.86
C TYR A 97 9.17 -41.39 19.34
N TYR A 98 8.90 -42.06 20.46
CA TYR A 98 7.56 -42.17 21.02
C TYR A 98 7.27 -41.05 22.03
N ASP A 99 6.31 -40.20 21.69
CA ASP A 99 5.89 -39.06 22.49
C ASP A 99 4.62 -39.39 23.29
N ASN A 100 4.79 -39.87 24.52
CA ASN A 100 3.68 -40.12 25.45
C ASN A 100 3.22 -38.86 26.24
N THR A 101 3.51 -37.64 25.79
CA THR A 101 2.89 -36.45 26.42
C THR A 101 1.36 -36.53 26.22
N THR A 102 0.60 -36.25 27.29
CA THR A 102 -0.86 -36.33 27.30
C THR A 102 -1.47 -35.51 26.15
N GLY A 103 -2.35 -36.13 25.37
CA GLY A 103 -2.93 -35.52 24.16
C GLY A 103 -2.07 -35.64 22.89
N VAL A 104 -0.85 -36.16 22.98
CA VAL A 104 -0.02 -36.53 21.81
C VAL A 104 -0.01 -38.06 21.67
N GLN A 105 0.60 -38.76 22.63
CA GLN A 105 0.58 -40.23 22.79
C GLN A 105 0.85 -41.02 21.49
N LYS A 106 1.81 -40.56 20.67
CA LYS A 106 2.12 -41.14 19.35
C LYS A 106 3.59 -41.01 18.96
N TRP A 107 3.99 -41.73 17.92
CA TRP A 107 5.33 -41.64 17.33
C TRP A 107 5.52 -40.40 16.46
N LYS A 108 6.73 -39.83 16.46
CA LYS A 108 7.15 -38.66 15.67
C LYS A 108 8.50 -38.89 15.01
N THR A 109 8.70 -38.34 13.81
CA THR A 109 9.97 -38.40 13.07
C THR A 109 11.01 -37.43 13.65
N PHE A 110 12.30 -37.74 13.48
CA PHE A 110 13.42 -36.98 14.04
C PHE A 110 14.32 -36.36 12.95
N GLY A 111 14.15 -35.04 12.71
CA GLY A 111 15.20 -34.17 12.15
C GLY A 111 15.06 -33.63 10.72
N GLY A 112 14.26 -34.23 9.83
CA GLY A 112 14.25 -33.90 8.40
C GLY A 112 13.09 -33.02 7.92
N ALA A 113 13.17 -31.69 8.08
CA ALA A 113 12.12 -30.77 7.62
C ALA A 113 12.66 -29.47 6.99
N GLU A 114 12.02 -29.07 5.89
CA GLU A 114 11.88 -27.66 5.51
C GLU A 114 10.41 -27.28 5.77
N GLN A 115 10.16 -26.20 6.51
CA GLN A 115 8.80 -25.69 6.76
C GLN A 115 8.63 -24.32 6.13
N ASP A 116 8.22 -24.33 4.87
CA ASP A 116 7.70 -23.13 4.23
C ASP A 116 6.23 -22.86 4.65
N PHE A 117 5.80 -21.62 4.49
CA PHE A 117 4.73 -20.89 5.20
C PHE A 117 3.59 -21.59 5.97
N LYS A 118 3.31 -21.03 7.16
CA LYS A 118 2.29 -21.45 8.12
C LYS A 118 0.96 -20.68 7.96
N ALA A 119 -0.10 -21.39 7.59
CA ALA A 119 -1.48 -20.90 7.74
C ALA A 119 -1.91 -20.86 9.22
N LEU A 120 -2.74 -19.90 9.61
CA LEU A 120 -3.32 -19.81 10.97
C LEU A 120 -4.86 -19.74 10.89
N PRO A 121 -5.62 -20.67 11.49
CA PRO A 121 -7.09 -20.58 11.56
C PRO A 121 -7.55 -19.48 12.52
N THR A 122 -8.73 -18.92 12.27
CA THR A 122 -9.46 -18.05 13.20
C THR A 122 -10.45 -18.84 14.08
N SER A 123 -11.14 -18.14 14.97
CA SER A 123 -12.28 -18.68 15.74
C SER A 123 -13.54 -18.92 14.90
N THR A 124 -13.60 -18.44 13.66
CA THR A 124 -14.66 -18.76 12.69
C THR A 124 -14.17 -19.90 11.79
N PRO A 125 -14.82 -21.09 11.80
CA PRO A 125 -14.45 -22.19 10.92
C PRO A 125 -14.45 -21.74 9.44
N GLY A 126 -13.30 -21.85 8.78
CA GLY A 126 -13.12 -21.47 7.37
C GLY A 126 -12.35 -20.16 7.10
N LEU A 127 -12.06 -19.33 8.10
CA LEU A 127 -11.25 -18.10 7.92
C LEU A 127 -9.82 -18.26 8.47
N TYR A 128 -8.82 -17.72 7.74
CA TYR A 128 -7.38 -18.00 7.95
C TYR A 128 -6.46 -16.80 7.67
N ASN A 129 -5.28 -16.80 8.31
CA ASN A 129 -4.13 -15.95 7.98
C ASN A 129 -3.19 -16.56 6.94
N TYR A 130 -2.50 -15.69 6.20
CA TYR A 130 -1.26 -15.99 5.48
C TYR A 130 -0.28 -14.83 5.66
N LEU A 131 1.01 -15.15 5.82
CA LEU A 131 2.08 -14.18 5.98
C LEU A 131 3.38 -14.68 5.34
N THR A 132 3.82 -14.05 4.26
CA THR A 132 5.09 -14.37 3.58
C THR A 132 6.27 -13.50 4.07
N LYS A 133 7.29 -14.17 4.59
CA LYS A 133 8.51 -13.56 5.16
C LYS A 133 9.55 -13.27 4.06
N GLY A 134 9.37 -12.16 3.36
CA GLY A 134 10.48 -11.23 3.08
C GLY A 134 10.71 -10.25 4.24
N GLY A 135 9.70 -10.09 5.11
CA GLY A 135 9.76 -9.32 6.34
C GLY A 135 8.50 -9.56 7.16
N GLY A 136 8.51 -10.61 7.99
CA GLY A 136 7.38 -11.04 8.81
C GLY A 136 7.82 -11.91 9.99
N VAL A 137 6.87 -12.59 10.63
CA VAL A 137 7.12 -13.57 11.71
C VAL A 137 8.20 -14.57 11.28
N LEU A 138 9.06 -14.96 12.22
CA LEU A 138 10.39 -15.54 12.01
C LEU A 138 11.47 -14.54 11.52
N GLY A 139 11.26 -13.22 11.65
CA GLY A 139 12.19 -12.41 12.44
C GLY A 139 13.00 -11.28 11.75
N GLN A 140 12.59 -10.72 10.60
CA GLN A 140 13.28 -9.55 9.99
C GLN A 140 12.36 -8.50 9.31
N GLY A 141 11.07 -8.41 9.67
CA GLY A 141 10.18 -7.32 9.19
C GLY A 141 8.76 -7.36 9.76
N THR A 142 8.02 -6.27 9.64
CA THR A 142 6.92 -5.90 10.55
C THR A 142 5.49 -6.27 10.08
N SER A 143 5.33 -7.36 9.33
CA SER A 143 4.04 -7.69 8.69
C SER A 143 2.89 -8.08 9.63
N LEU A 144 1.70 -8.23 9.04
CA LEU A 144 0.39 -8.24 9.70
C LEU A 144 -0.59 -9.27 9.11
N GLY A 145 -1.49 -9.79 9.94
CA GLY A 145 -2.70 -10.51 9.50
C GLY A 145 -3.32 -11.44 10.55
N THR A 146 -4.59 -11.84 10.32
CA THR A 146 -5.21 -13.16 10.60
C THR A 146 -6.72 -13.13 10.35
N GLY A 147 -7.36 -11.99 10.57
CA GLY A 147 -8.74 -11.77 10.13
C GLY A 147 -8.86 -11.67 8.61
N THR A 148 -9.96 -11.13 8.14
CA THR A 148 -10.17 -10.70 6.75
C THR A 148 -9.24 -9.52 6.39
N ASN A 149 -7.90 -9.67 6.31
CA ASN A 149 -7.03 -8.47 6.44
C ASN A 149 -5.55 -8.45 5.98
N ASN A 150 -5.04 -9.41 5.20
CA ASN A 150 -3.67 -9.89 5.44
C ASN A 150 -2.58 -9.40 4.46
N ILE A 151 -1.41 -9.04 4.99
CA ILE A 151 -0.40 -8.12 4.38
C ILE A 151 0.98 -8.82 4.22
N GLY A 152 1.82 -8.38 3.27
CA GLY A 152 3.16 -8.95 3.06
C GLY A 152 4.15 -8.10 2.25
N ILE A 153 5.35 -8.68 2.04
CA ILE A 153 6.43 -8.28 1.10
C ILE A 153 7.30 -7.04 1.46
N GLY A 154 8.63 -7.20 1.32
CA GLY A 154 9.69 -6.20 1.55
C GLY A 154 11.01 -6.59 0.87
N GLY A 155 12.15 -5.94 1.11
CA GLY A 155 12.45 -4.88 2.10
C GLY A 155 13.51 -3.89 1.59
N GLY A 156 14.47 -3.40 2.38
CA GLY A 156 14.67 -3.51 3.84
C GLY A 156 14.10 -2.31 4.60
N GLY A 157 13.83 -2.46 5.91
CA GLY A 157 12.96 -1.53 6.63
C GLY A 157 11.46 -1.74 6.36
N THR A 158 11.10 -2.96 5.95
CA THR A 158 9.76 -3.44 5.59
C THR A 158 8.70 -2.98 6.61
N PHE A 159 7.71 -2.21 6.16
CA PHE A 159 6.64 -1.51 6.93
C PHE A 159 7.06 -0.94 8.31
N SER A 160 8.20 -0.24 8.38
CA SER A 160 8.72 0.28 9.66
C SER A 160 7.83 1.37 10.30
N PHE A 161 6.88 0.96 11.15
CA PHE A 161 6.11 1.78 12.10
C PHE A 161 6.64 1.65 13.53
N LEU A 162 6.31 2.58 14.44
CA LEU A 162 6.76 2.48 15.86
C LEU A 162 5.69 2.60 16.98
N ASN A 163 4.43 2.94 16.70
CA ASN A 163 3.19 2.57 17.42
C ASN A 163 1.98 3.22 16.69
N ASN A 164 0.72 2.82 16.89
CA ASN A 164 0.08 2.08 17.98
C ASN A 164 -0.90 0.95 17.53
N SER A 165 -0.62 -0.30 17.94
CA SER A 165 -1.53 -1.46 17.78
C SER A 165 -2.00 -1.81 16.35
N ASN A 166 -1.31 -1.27 15.35
CA ASN A 166 -0.97 -1.96 14.08
C ASN A 166 -2.15 -2.55 13.26
N MET A 167 -2.83 -1.67 12.52
CA MET A 167 -3.86 -1.94 11.49
C MET A 167 -5.04 -2.82 11.91
N THR A 168 -6.17 -2.17 12.18
CA THR A 168 -7.44 -2.80 12.55
C THR A 168 -8.51 -2.55 11.47
N GLY A 169 -9.28 -3.58 11.09
CA GLY A 169 -10.29 -3.47 10.01
C GLY A 169 -9.75 -3.82 8.61
N SER A 170 -10.65 -4.30 7.75
CA SER A 170 -10.41 -5.40 6.80
C SER A 170 -9.81 -5.09 5.41
N TYR A 171 -9.28 -6.15 4.77
CA TYR A 171 -8.86 -6.34 3.37
C TYR A 171 -7.68 -5.53 2.81
N ASN A 172 -6.61 -5.34 3.59
CA ASN A 172 -5.41 -4.59 3.17
C ASN A 172 -4.30 -5.47 2.56
N ILE A 173 -3.56 -4.97 1.54
CA ILE A 173 -2.35 -5.62 0.96
C ILE A 173 -1.28 -4.57 0.61
N ALA A 174 0.01 -4.90 0.82
CA ALA A 174 1.17 -4.07 0.51
C ALA A 174 2.19 -4.78 -0.39
N MET A 175 3.01 -4.02 -1.14
CA MET A 175 4.30 -4.44 -1.71
C MET A 175 5.26 -3.25 -1.90
N GLY A 176 6.44 -3.28 -1.28
CA GLY A 176 7.52 -2.31 -1.55
C GLY A 176 8.15 -1.66 -0.31
N ALA A 177 9.10 -0.74 -0.51
CA ALA A 177 9.88 -0.15 0.58
C ALA A 177 9.13 1.00 1.25
N GLY A 178 8.68 0.78 2.50
CA GLY A 178 7.99 1.81 3.30
C GLY A 178 6.65 2.24 2.72
N VAL A 179 5.87 1.33 2.13
CA VAL A 179 4.53 1.61 1.54
C VAL A 179 3.64 2.48 2.44
N PHE A 180 3.64 2.21 3.73
CA PHE A 180 2.97 3.01 4.77
C PHE A 180 4.04 3.57 5.72
N GLN A 181 3.97 4.86 6.06
CA GLN A 181 4.89 5.55 6.97
C GLN A 181 4.14 6.45 7.96
N LEU A 182 4.47 6.27 9.24
CA LEU A 182 3.92 7.00 10.38
C LEU A 182 5.11 7.53 11.19
N SER A 183 5.48 8.79 10.96
CA SER A 183 6.75 9.37 11.41
C SER A 183 6.66 10.01 12.80
N ASN A 184 7.79 10.00 13.52
CA ASN A 184 8.10 10.86 14.68
C ASN A 184 6.97 11.10 15.70
N GLY A 185 6.73 10.12 16.57
CA GLY A 185 6.06 10.32 17.87
C GLY A 185 4.57 10.69 17.87
N GLY A 186 3.99 11.02 16.72
CA GLY A 186 2.60 11.48 16.58
C GLY A 186 1.52 10.38 16.60
N GLY A 187 1.86 9.12 16.89
CA GLY A 187 0.93 8.03 17.20
C GLY A 187 -0.22 7.82 16.21
N GLY A 188 0.06 7.88 14.91
CA GLY A 188 -0.98 7.88 13.87
C GLY A 188 -1.68 6.53 13.64
N THR A 189 -2.97 6.57 13.32
CA THR A 189 -3.84 5.37 13.21
C THR A 189 -4.25 5.09 11.77
N MET A 190 -4.20 3.82 11.35
CA MET A 190 -4.88 3.36 10.12
C MET A 190 -5.92 2.30 10.48
N SER A 191 -7.20 2.66 10.34
CA SER A 191 -8.36 1.76 10.54
C SER A 191 -9.35 1.76 9.36
N SER A 192 -8.97 2.42 8.26
CA SER A 192 -9.66 2.45 6.99
C SER A 192 -9.55 1.10 6.25
N GLN A 193 -10.62 0.68 5.57
CA GLN A 193 -10.72 -0.66 4.96
C GLN A 193 -10.19 -0.71 3.51
N SER A 194 -9.81 -1.90 3.04
CA SER A 194 -9.56 -2.22 1.63
C SER A 194 -8.48 -1.37 0.92
N ASN A 195 -7.46 -0.89 1.63
CA ASN A 195 -6.46 0.00 1.04
C ASN A 195 -5.29 -0.78 0.39
N ILE A 196 -4.84 -0.33 -0.79
CA ILE A 196 -3.83 -1.01 -1.62
C ILE A 196 -2.60 -0.12 -1.79
N GLY A 197 -1.40 -0.65 -1.53
CA GLY A 197 -0.16 0.10 -1.71
C GLY A 197 0.96 -0.69 -2.40
N ILE A 198 1.37 -0.25 -3.60
CA ILE A 198 2.47 -0.84 -4.39
C ILE A 198 3.52 0.23 -4.74
N GLY A 199 4.71 0.15 -4.15
CA GLY A 199 5.80 1.12 -4.38
C GLY A 199 6.45 1.66 -3.10
N THR A 200 6.82 2.94 -3.09
CA THR A 200 7.67 3.53 -2.04
C THR A 200 7.04 4.74 -1.34
N VAL A 201 6.92 4.71 -0.01
CA VAL A 201 6.46 5.88 0.78
C VAL A 201 5.08 6.37 0.32
N LEU A 202 4.07 5.48 0.24
CA LEU A 202 2.80 5.82 -0.42
C LEU A 202 1.84 6.59 0.48
N TYR A 203 1.65 6.13 1.71
CA TYR A 203 0.78 6.78 2.70
C TYR A 203 1.64 7.29 3.84
N THR A 204 1.71 8.62 4.00
CA THR A 204 2.72 9.26 4.85
C THR A 204 2.07 10.33 5.74
N PHE A 205 2.09 10.09 7.05
CA PHE A 205 1.66 11.07 8.06
C PHE A 205 2.90 11.53 8.83
N ASN A 206 3.44 12.69 8.46
CA ASN A 206 4.71 13.20 9.01
C ASN A 206 4.59 13.81 10.42
N SER A 207 3.37 14.17 10.83
CA SER A 207 3.08 14.91 12.07
C SER A 207 1.94 14.27 12.87
N GLY A 208 1.80 12.94 12.76
CA GLY A 208 0.63 12.20 13.26
C GLY A 208 -0.65 12.45 12.45
N GLY A 209 -1.70 11.67 12.74
CA GLY A 209 -2.97 11.73 12.01
C GLY A 209 -3.76 10.42 12.05
N SER A 210 -4.92 10.39 11.38
CA SER A 210 -5.70 9.16 11.22
C SER A 210 -6.16 8.94 9.78
N MET A 211 -6.16 7.68 9.34
CA MET A 211 -6.81 7.22 8.13
C MET A 211 -7.98 6.31 8.51
N THR A 212 -9.21 6.74 8.23
CA THR A 212 -10.46 6.17 8.77
C THR A 212 -11.52 5.98 7.68
N GLY A 213 -12.74 5.59 8.07
CA GLY A 213 -13.87 5.45 7.13
C GLY A 213 -13.76 4.25 6.19
N ASN A 214 -14.56 4.28 5.13
CA ASN A 214 -14.80 3.13 4.25
C ASN A 214 -13.60 2.74 3.38
N GLY A 215 -12.62 3.63 3.19
CA GLY A 215 -11.35 3.33 2.51
C GLY A 215 -11.50 2.98 1.03
N ASN A 216 -10.93 1.86 0.58
CA ASN A 216 -10.76 1.49 -0.83
C ASN A 216 -9.81 2.41 -1.62
N ASN A 217 -8.87 3.10 -0.95
CA ASN A 217 -7.92 3.97 -1.64
C ASN A 217 -6.75 3.16 -2.23
N ILE A 218 -6.28 3.52 -3.43
CA ILE A 218 -5.28 2.79 -4.20
C ILE A 218 -4.04 3.66 -4.46
N GLY A 219 -2.88 3.25 -3.97
CA GLY A 219 -1.59 3.88 -4.26
C GLY A 219 -0.66 3.00 -5.08
N MET A 220 -0.17 3.51 -6.22
CA MET A 220 0.86 2.88 -7.05
C MET A 220 1.97 3.87 -7.45
N GLY A 221 3.21 3.72 -6.95
CA GLY A 221 4.34 4.59 -7.33
C GLY A 221 5.16 5.12 -6.15
N SER A 222 5.16 6.45 -5.92
CA SER A 222 5.92 7.07 -4.82
C SER A 222 5.25 8.30 -4.19
N THR A 223 5.33 8.42 -2.85
CA THR A 223 5.04 9.68 -2.12
C THR A 223 3.59 10.17 -2.30
N LEU A 224 2.62 9.26 -2.41
CA LEU A 224 1.33 9.52 -3.04
C LEU A 224 0.29 10.25 -2.18
N TYR A 225 0.14 9.88 -0.92
CA TYR A 225 -0.79 10.48 0.05
C TYR A 225 0.04 11.00 1.21
N ARG A 226 0.52 12.24 1.09
CA ARG A 226 1.49 12.86 2.01
C ARG A 226 0.85 14.00 2.78
N PHE A 227 0.76 13.82 4.09
CA PHE A 227 0.18 14.75 5.05
C PHE A 227 1.26 15.26 6.02
N ASN A 228 1.29 16.58 6.22
CA ASN A 228 2.26 17.23 7.12
C ASN A 228 1.57 18.03 8.25
N LYS A 229 0.24 18.13 8.21
CA LYS A 229 -0.60 18.74 9.26
C LYS A 229 -0.49 17.93 10.54
N SER A 230 -0.34 18.61 11.68
CA SER A 230 -0.42 17.97 13.00
C SER A 230 -1.79 17.31 13.18
N ASN A 231 -1.80 15.99 13.42
CA ASN A 231 -3.02 15.19 13.46
C ASN A 231 -3.89 15.33 12.18
N ALA A 232 -3.30 15.12 11.00
CA ALA A 232 -4.01 15.14 9.72
C ALA A 232 -5.08 14.04 9.63
N GLN A 233 -6.24 14.33 9.05
CA GLN A 233 -7.30 13.33 8.83
C GLN A 233 -7.38 12.91 7.36
N PHE A 234 -7.53 11.61 7.12
CA PHE A 234 -7.84 11.02 5.83
C PHE A 234 -9.09 10.13 5.99
N SER A 235 -10.26 10.71 5.76
CA SER A 235 -11.56 10.03 5.75
C SER A 235 -12.08 9.76 4.33
N GLY A 236 -11.41 10.33 3.31
CA GLY A 236 -11.68 10.08 1.90
C GLY A 236 -11.60 8.60 1.50
N TYR A 237 -12.46 8.21 0.57
CA TYR A 237 -12.67 6.83 0.15
C TYR A 237 -12.54 6.68 -1.38
N SER A 238 -12.20 5.49 -1.88
CA SER A 238 -12.10 5.17 -3.31
C SER A 238 -11.18 6.07 -4.16
N ASN A 239 -10.28 6.85 -3.55
CA ASN A 239 -9.36 7.69 -4.31
C ASN A 239 -8.25 6.83 -4.93
N THR A 240 -7.87 7.09 -6.18
CA THR A 240 -6.82 6.36 -6.90
C THR A 240 -5.65 7.28 -7.24
N ALA A 241 -4.45 6.94 -6.76
CA ALA A 241 -3.22 7.68 -6.97
C ALA A 241 -2.17 6.82 -7.69
N ILE A 242 -1.69 7.28 -8.86
CA ILE A 242 -0.67 6.57 -9.65
C ILE A 242 0.44 7.52 -10.09
N GLY A 243 1.70 7.19 -9.79
CA GLY A 243 2.88 7.98 -10.17
C GLY A 243 3.61 8.59 -8.97
N GLN A 244 3.67 9.92 -8.87
CA GLN A 244 4.45 10.63 -7.85
C GLN A 244 3.68 11.79 -7.21
N SER A 245 3.72 11.91 -5.88
CA SER A 245 3.27 13.11 -5.14
C SER A 245 1.82 13.56 -5.40
N ILE A 246 0.90 12.60 -5.58
CA ILE A 246 -0.47 12.86 -6.03
C ILE A 246 -1.26 13.71 -5.03
N PHE A 247 -1.67 13.19 -3.88
CA PHE A 247 -2.33 13.95 -2.81
C PHE A 247 -1.26 14.45 -1.81
N SER A 248 -0.82 15.70 -1.98
CA SER A 248 0.23 16.33 -1.18
C SER A 248 -0.31 17.52 -0.39
N LEU A 249 -0.79 17.26 0.83
CA LEU A 249 -1.40 18.26 1.72
C LEU A 249 -0.41 18.66 2.82
N GLN A 250 -0.02 19.93 2.87
CA GLN A 250 0.90 20.43 3.89
C GLN A 250 0.16 20.75 5.20
N ASN A 251 -0.94 21.51 5.15
CA ASN A 251 -1.72 21.90 6.33
C ASN A 251 -3.23 21.62 6.13
N GLY A 252 -3.58 20.39 5.72
CA GLY A 252 -4.96 20.01 5.39
C GLY A 252 -5.28 18.53 5.56
N ASP A 253 -6.57 18.22 5.56
CA ASP A 253 -7.17 16.87 5.61
C ASP A 253 -7.68 16.43 4.22
N LEU A 254 -7.70 15.11 3.96
CA LEU A 254 -8.30 14.50 2.77
C LEU A 254 -9.63 13.84 3.13
N ILE A 255 -10.71 14.55 2.83
CA ILE A 255 -12.11 14.19 3.15
C ILE A 255 -12.83 13.67 1.89
N GLY A 256 -12.43 14.16 0.71
CA GLY A 256 -13.03 13.83 -0.58
C GLY A 256 -12.81 12.38 -1.03
N GLY A 257 -13.75 11.86 -1.82
CA GLY A 257 -13.73 10.48 -2.32
C GLY A 257 -13.76 10.37 -3.84
N ASN A 258 -13.54 9.16 -4.36
CA ASN A 258 -13.57 8.82 -5.80
C ASN A 258 -12.58 9.59 -6.71
N ASN A 259 -11.66 10.42 -6.17
CA ASN A 259 -10.76 11.23 -6.99
C ASN A 259 -9.67 10.37 -7.63
N ILE A 260 -9.44 10.57 -8.92
CA ILE A 260 -8.34 9.96 -9.69
C ILE A 260 -7.22 11.00 -9.85
N GLY A 261 -5.98 10.58 -9.56
CA GLY A 261 -4.77 11.38 -9.75
C GLY A 261 -3.64 10.56 -10.34
N MET A 262 -3.23 10.87 -11.57
CA MET A 262 -2.20 10.14 -12.31
C MET A 262 -1.08 11.06 -12.83
N GLY A 263 0.16 10.60 -12.76
CA GLY A 263 1.35 11.35 -13.19
C GLY A 263 2.10 11.96 -12.01
N GLN A 264 2.22 13.30 -11.96
CA GLN A 264 3.08 14.00 -11.00
C GLN A 264 2.37 15.14 -10.26
N THR A 265 2.51 15.22 -8.93
CA THR A 265 2.19 16.41 -8.11
C THR A 265 0.72 16.88 -8.20
N GLN A 266 -0.24 15.96 -8.32
CA GLN A 266 -1.57 16.31 -8.84
C GLN A 266 -2.46 17.19 -7.95
N TYR A 267 -2.79 16.78 -6.73
CA TYR A 267 -3.62 17.48 -5.75
C TYR A 267 -2.73 18.04 -4.63
N THR A 268 -2.21 19.25 -4.85
CA THR A 268 -1.22 19.89 -3.97
C THR A 268 -1.84 21.08 -3.24
N LEU A 269 -1.99 20.95 -1.92
CA LEU A 269 -2.51 22.02 -1.05
C LEU A 269 -1.45 22.40 0.00
N THR A 270 -1.03 23.66 0.01
CA THR A 270 -0.09 24.17 1.05
C THR A 270 -0.81 24.58 2.34
N SER A 271 -2.10 24.90 2.25
CA SER A 271 -3.01 25.14 3.38
C SER A 271 -4.45 24.93 2.89
N GLY A 272 -5.34 24.40 3.73
CA GLY A 272 -6.70 24.00 3.35
C GLY A 272 -6.84 22.52 3.01
N ASN A 273 -8.08 22.04 3.01
CA ASN A 273 -8.48 20.63 2.93
C ASN A 273 -8.90 20.24 1.51
N MET A 274 -8.78 18.94 1.20
CA MET A 274 -9.30 18.33 -0.02
C MET A 274 -10.61 17.60 0.31
N ALA A 275 -11.75 18.27 0.11
CA ALA A 275 -13.08 17.74 0.35
C ALA A 275 -13.87 17.39 -0.93
N GLY A 276 -13.46 17.92 -2.09
CA GLY A 276 -14.07 17.61 -3.39
C GLY A 276 -13.92 16.14 -3.80
N GLY A 277 -14.88 15.62 -4.55
CA GLY A 277 -14.94 14.22 -4.98
C GLY A 277 -15.08 14.03 -6.49
N ASP A 278 -14.88 12.80 -6.96
CA ASP A 278 -15.14 12.41 -8.36
C ASP A 278 -14.33 13.19 -9.41
N ASN A 279 -13.22 13.83 -9.01
CA ASN A 279 -12.35 14.61 -9.91
C ASN A 279 -11.27 13.74 -10.59
N ILE A 280 -10.82 14.14 -11.77
CA ILE A 280 -9.82 13.40 -12.57
C ILE A 280 -8.65 14.32 -12.94
N GLY A 281 -7.47 14.10 -12.35
CA GLY A 281 -6.22 14.80 -12.68
C GLY A 281 -5.18 13.89 -13.32
N ILE A 282 -4.82 14.13 -14.59
CA ILE A 282 -3.83 13.33 -15.34
C ILE A 282 -2.75 14.24 -15.93
N GLY A 283 -1.47 13.90 -15.76
CA GLY A 283 -0.32 14.70 -16.19
C GLY A 283 0.50 15.30 -15.04
N GLN A 284 0.56 16.62 -14.88
CA GLN A 284 1.46 17.30 -13.93
C GLN A 284 0.86 18.53 -13.23
N SER A 285 0.87 18.56 -11.89
CA SER A 285 0.56 19.76 -11.09
C SER A 285 -0.84 20.37 -11.34
N SER A 286 -1.86 19.55 -11.58
CA SER A 286 -3.11 20.04 -12.20
C SER A 286 -4.21 20.51 -11.23
N TYR A 287 -4.13 20.18 -9.94
CA TYR A 287 -4.98 20.73 -8.87
C TYR A 287 -4.07 21.32 -7.80
N TYR A 288 -3.69 22.58 -7.98
CA TYR A 288 -2.82 23.31 -7.08
C TYR A 288 -3.60 24.45 -6.42
N VAL A 289 -3.75 24.39 -5.08
CA VAL A 289 -4.31 25.48 -4.28
C VAL A 289 -3.30 25.85 -3.20
N ARG A 290 -2.72 27.06 -3.29
CA ARG A 290 -1.67 27.47 -2.37
C ARG A 290 -2.18 27.72 -0.95
N ASN A 291 -3.37 28.27 -0.79
CA ASN A 291 -3.97 28.51 0.51
C ASN A 291 -5.50 28.47 0.37
N GLY A 292 -6.18 27.64 1.15
CA GLY A 292 -7.63 27.45 1.12
C GLY A 292 -8.06 26.11 0.50
N ASP A 293 -9.36 25.84 0.55
CA ASP A 293 -9.92 24.51 0.36
C ASP A 293 -10.26 24.19 -1.11
N ILE A 294 -10.17 22.90 -1.46
CA ILE A 294 -10.98 22.31 -2.54
C ILE A 294 -12.23 21.74 -1.86
N THR A 295 -13.36 22.43 -1.97
CA THR A 295 -14.56 22.18 -1.15
C THR A 295 -15.31 20.93 -1.59
N GLY A 296 -16.23 20.43 -0.74
CA GLY A 296 -17.11 19.29 -1.08
C GLY A 296 -18.14 19.53 -2.21
N THR A 297 -18.14 20.71 -2.84
CA THR A 297 -18.89 20.98 -4.08
C THR A 297 -18.01 20.89 -5.33
N ALA A 298 -16.68 20.91 -5.15
CA ALA A 298 -15.71 20.85 -6.24
C ALA A 298 -15.59 19.42 -6.78
N ASN A 299 -16.61 19.01 -7.52
CA ASN A 299 -16.81 17.63 -7.95
C ASN A 299 -16.92 17.51 -9.48
N ASN A 300 -16.72 16.31 -10.00
CA ASN A 300 -16.80 15.99 -11.44
C ASN A 300 -15.84 16.79 -12.35
N ASN A 301 -14.84 17.49 -11.80
CA ASN A 301 -13.92 18.28 -12.63
C ASN A 301 -12.86 17.38 -13.27
N ILE A 302 -12.48 17.69 -14.51
CA ILE A 302 -11.46 16.98 -15.29
C ILE A 302 -10.28 17.92 -15.58
N ALA A 303 -9.06 17.42 -15.41
CA ALA A 303 -7.81 18.08 -15.75
C ALA A 303 -6.84 17.12 -16.47
N LEU A 304 -6.57 17.39 -17.74
CA LEU A 304 -5.66 16.60 -18.58
C LEU A 304 -4.51 17.47 -19.09
N GLY A 305 -3.29 17.26 -18.59
CA GLY A 305 -2.11 18.02 -19.03
C GLY A 305 -1.29 18.57 -17.86
N SER A 306 -0.90 19.85 -17.90
CA SER A 306 -0.01 20.45 -16.90
C SER A 306 -0.54 21.79 -16.36
N ARG A 307 -0.58 21.95 -15.03
CA ARG A 307 -1.00 23.20 -14.35
C ARG A 307 -2.41 23.66 -14.74
N ILE A 308 -3.38 22.75 -14.76
CA ILE A 308 -4.77 23.04 -15.19
C ILE A 308 -5.47 23.97 -14.18
N TYR A 309 -5.88 23.49 -13.00
CA TYR A 309 -6.47 24.31 -11.94
C TYR A 309 -5.38 24.77 -10.98
N ARG A 310 -4.99 26.04 -11.08
CA ARG A 310 -3.84 26.59 -10.34
C ARG A 310 -4.19 27.90 -9.64
N LEU A 311 -4.70 27.79 -8.42
CA LEU A 311 -4.97 28.92 -7.53
C LEU A 311 -3.70 29.20 -6.70
N SER A 312 -2.99 30.28 -7.01
CA SER A 312 -1.65 30.58 -6.46
C SER A 312 -1.60 31.72 -5.43
N ASN A 313 -2.78 32.15 -4.97
CA ASN A 313 -2.98 33.19 -3.97
C ASN A 313 -2.26 32.90 -2.65
N SER A 314 -1.66 33.92 -2.04
CA SER A 314 -1.11 33.84 -0.68
C SER A 314 -2.20 33.93 0.39
N SER A 315 -3.27 34.66 0.13
CA SER A 315 -4.48 34.69 0.94
C SER A 315 -5.33 33.42 0.70
N PRO A 316 -6.24 33.05 1.63
CA PRO A 316 -7.18 31.96 1.40
C PRO A 316 -7.96 32.14 0.09
N SER A 317 -8.09 31.05 -0.65
CA SER A 317 -8.74 30.96 -1.96
C SER A 317 -9.50 29.63 -2.06
N THR A 318 -10.68 29.69 -2.64
CA THR A 318 -11.64 28.58 -2.67
C THR A 318 -11.75 28.02 -4.08
N PHE A 319 -11.54 26.71 -4.21
CA PHE A 319 -12.01 25.94 -5.36
C PHE A 319 -13.32 25.27 -4.94
N SER A 320 -14.44 25.74 -5.49
CA SER A 320 -15.78 25.16 -5.30
C SER A 320 -16.50 24.82 -6.62
N GLY A 321 -15.90 25.19 -7.76
CA GLY A 321 -16.41 24.94 -9.11
C GLY A 321 -16.56 23.45 -9.46
N ASN A 322 -17.55 23.13 -10.29
CA ASN A 322 -18.09 21.79 -10.51
C ASN A 322 -18.21 21.48 -12.01
N GLU A 323 -18.04 20.22 -12.43
CA GLU A 323 -18.19 19.78 -13.84
C GLU A 323 -17.29 20.51 -14.86
N ASN A 324 -16.22 21.19 -14.42
CA ASN A 324 -15.32 21.89 -15.34
C ASN A 324 -14.35 20.92 -16.04
N ILE A 325 -13.96 21.22 -17.27
CA ILE A 325 -13.01 20.44 -18.07
C ILE A 325 -11.84 21.34 -18.47
N GLY A 326 -10.60 20.92 -18.20
CA GLY A 326 -9.40 21.62 -18.63
C GLY A 326 -8.38 20.68 -19.29
N ILE A 327 -8.04 20.94 -20.56
CA ILE A 327 -7.10 20.13 -21.35
C ILE A 327 -5.96 21.01 -21.90
N GLY A 328 -4.72 20.71 -21.53
CA GLY A 328 -3.52 21.38 -22.07
C GLY A 328 -2.59 21.97 -21.00
N ASN A 329 -2.41 23.30 -20.98
CA ASN A 329 -1.44 23.95 -20.09
C ASN A 329 -1.92 25.23 -19.40
N ALA A 330 -1.56 25.40 -18.13
CA ALA A 330 -1.68 26.66 -17.38
C ALA A 330 -3.11 27.27 -17.40
N LEU A 331 -4.13 26.42 -17.29
CA LEU A 331 -5.40 26.69 -17.97
C LEU A 331 -6.36 27.57 -17.16
N TYR A 332 -6.76 27.15 -15.96
CA TYR A 332 -7.45 27.95 -14.95
C TYR A 332 -6.40 28.45 -13.95
N ASN A 333 -5.55 29.36 -14.41
CA ASN A 333 -4.40 29.87 -13.66
C ASN A 333 -4.77 31.18 -12.95
N LEU A 334 -5.27 31.06 -11.71
CA LEU A 334 -5.76 32.16 -10.90
C LEU A 334 -4.66 32.65 -9.94
N SER A 335 -4.30 33.92 -10.05
CA SER A 335 -3.22 34.50 -9.24
C SER A 335 -3.69 34.95 -7.85
N LEU A 336 -4.91 35.51 -7.76
CA LEU A 336 -5.42 36.18 -6.55
C LEU A 336 -6.89 35.88 -6.20
N GLY A 337 -7.56 34.95 -6.89
CA GLY A 337 -9.01 34.73 -6.75
C GLY A 337 -9.46 33.30 -6.54
N ASN A 338 -10.78 33.15 -6.52
CA ASN A 338 -11.51 31.90 -6.29
C ASN A 338 -12.01 31.29 -7.62
N LEU A 339 -12.19 29.97 -7.66
CA LEU A 339 -12.83 29.24 -8.76
C LEU A 339 -14.15 28.63 -8.26
N THR A 340 -15.26 29.31 -8.54
CA THR A 340 -16.62 28.89 -8.16
C THR A 340 -17.48 28.50 -9.37
N GLY A 341 -17.07 28.90 -10.58
CA GLY A 341 -17.78 28.63 -11.83
C GLY A 341 -17.90 27.13 -12.17
N GLN A 342 -18.95 26.78 -12.91
CA GLN A 342 -19.35 25.40 -13.19
C GLN A 342 -19.52 25.12 -14.70
N ARG A 343 -19.30 23.86 -15.11
CA ARG A 343 -19.49 23.37 -16.49
C ARG A 343 -18.67 24.10 -17.57
N ASN A 344 -17.60 24.79 -17.20
CA ASN A 344 -16.75 25.48 -18.16
C ASN A 344 -15.83 24.49 -18.87
N ILE A 345 -15.59 24.70 -20.18
CA ILE A 345 -14.70 23.86 -20.99
C ILE A 345 -13.51 24.70 -21.46
N GLY A 346 -12.31 24.29 -21.07
CA GLY A 346 -11.06 24.94 -21.42
C GLY A 346 -10.12 24.00 -22.18
N MET A 347 -9.63 24.41 -23.34
CA MET A 347 -8.64 23.65 -24.11
C MET A 347 -7.53 24.54 -24.70
N GLY A 348 -6.27 24.16 -24.51
CA GLY A 348 -5.11 24.86 -25.06
C GLY A 348 -4.13 25.36 -23.99
N GLN A 349 -3.72 26.63 -24.04
CA GLN A 349 -2.67 27.17 -23.17
C GLN A 349 -3.05 28.54 -22.62
N GLY A 350 -3.05 28.70 -21.30
CA GLY A 350 -3.28 29.99 -20.64
C GLY A 350 -4.67 30.58 -20.87
N VAL A 351 -5.66 29.75 -21.19
CA VAL A 351 -7.05 30.11 -21.52
C VAL A 351 -7.66 31.02 -20.44
N PHE A 352 -8.12 30.44 -19.34
CA PHE A 352 -8.68 31.15 -18.20
C PHE A 352 -7.57 31.57 -17.22
N SER A 353 -6.58 32.31 -17.73
CA SER A 353 -5.48 32.87 -16.93
C SER A 353 -5.88 34.24 -16.37
N LEU A 354 -5.95 34.32 -15.03
CA LEU A 354 -6.42 35.48 -14.27
C LEU A 354 -5.27 36.06 -13.43
N SER A 355 -4.85 37.30 -13.71
CA SER A 355 -3.88 38.03 -12.87
C SER A 355 -4.49 38.55 -11.56
N SER A 356 -5.80 38.72 -11.55
CA SER A 356 -6.63 39.37 -10.54
C SER A 356 -8.06 38.80 -10.68
N GLY A 357 -8.93 39.08 -9.70
CA GLY A 357 -10.33 38.66 -9.72
C GLY A 357 -10.59 37.14 -9.72
N ASN A 358 -11.86 36.79 -9.82
CA ASN A 358 -12.40 35.44 -9.60
C ASN A 358 -12.94 34.83 -10.89
N PHE A 359 -13.08 33.51 -10.90
CA PHE A 359 -13.81 32.77 -11.92
C PHE A 359 -15.12 32.23 -11.33
N SER A 360 -16.23 32.92 -11.56
CA SER A 360 -17.58 32.57 -11.08
C SER A 360 -18.59 32.29 -12.19
N GLY A 361 -18.27 32.64 -13.44
CA GLY A 361 -19.05 32.36 -14.63
C GLY A 361 -19.21 30.86 -14.91
N ASN A 362 -20.29 30.50 -15.60
CA ASN A 362 -20.70 29.11 -15.84
C ASN A 362 -20.83 28.82 -17.34
N SER A 363 -20.71 27.54 -17.72
CA SER A 363 -20.88 27.06 -19.10
C SER A 363 -19.95 27.67 -20.18
N ASN A 364 -18.91 28.44 -19.80
CA ASN A 364 -18.07 29.13 -20.79
C ASN A 364 -17.13 28.14 -21.52
N ILE A 365 -16.88 28.37 -22.81
CA ILE A 365 -16.03 27.54 -23.67
C ILE A 365 -14.84 28.36 -24.17
N GLY A 366 -13.64 28.08 -23.67
CA GLY A 366 -12.39 28.73 -24.08
C GLY A 366 -11.44 27.76 -24.77
N ILE A 367 -11.15 27.97 -26.06
CA ILE A 367 -10.31 27.07 -26.86
C ILE A 367 -9.21 27.86 -27.60
N GLY A 368 -7.96 27.78 -27.15
CA GLY A 368 -6.84 28.43 -27.82
C GLY A 368 -5.63 28.71 -26.92
N SER A 369 -4.72 29.57 -27.39
CA SER A 369 -3.67 30.18 -26.57
C SER A 369 -4.12 31.58 -26.16
N GLY A 370 -4.28 31.83 -24.85
CA GLY A 370 -4.77 33.11 -24.30
C GLY A 370 -6.26 33.40 -24.53
N ALA A 371 -7.07 32.42 -24.95
CA ALA A 371 -8.51 32.59 -25.16
C ALA A 371 -9.22 32.84 -23.82
N MET A 372 -9.90 33.99 -23.67
CA MET A 372 -10.48 34.45 -22.39
C MET A 372 -9.46 34.68 -21.25
N GLN A 373 -8.21 35.05 -21.58
CA GLN A 373 -7.24 35.57 -20.59
C GLN A 373 -7.64 36.99 -20.15
N ILE A 374 -7.61 37.31 -18.85
CA ILE A 374 -8.15 38.57 -18.30
C ILE A 374 -7.46 39.05 -17.01
N SER A 375 -7.73 40.31 -16.61
CA SER A 375 -7.23 40.95 -15.38
C SER A 375 -8.32 41.51 -14.45
N GLY A 376 -9.56 41.00 -14.57
CA GLY A 376 -10.70 41.29 -13.68
C GLY A 376 -11.39 40.00 -13.21
N ASP A 377 -12.72 39.98 -13.10
CA ASP A 377 -13.48 38.74 -12.89
C ASP A 377 -13.93 38.12 -14.23
N ILE A 378 -14.09 36.80 -14.27
CA ILE A 378 -14.97 36.12 -15.22
C ILE A 378 -16.25 35.73 -14.47
N ALA A 379 -17.26 36.59 -14.58
CA ALA A 379 -18.59 36.42 -13.98
C ALA A 379 -19.68 36.12 -15.02
N GLY A 380 -19.38 36.42 -16.30
CA GLY A 380 -20.24 36.12 -17.44
C GLY A 380 -20.42 34.62 -17.69
N ASN A 381 -21.57 34.25 -18.25
CA ASN A 381 -21.99 32.86 -18.45
C ASN A 381 -22.22 32.55 -19.93
N ASP A 382 -22.05 31.28 -20.28
CA ASP A 382 -22.38 30.71 -21.60
C ASP A 382 -21.66 31.42 -22.78
N ASN A 383 -20.48 32.02 -22.53
CA ASN A 383 -19.66 32.68 -23.55
C ASN A 383 -18.71 31.67 -24.24
N ILE A 384 -18.41 31.90 -25.53
CA ILE A 384 -17.59 31.03 -26.37
C ILE A 384 -16.42 31.83 -26.97
N GLY A 385 -15.19 31.58 -26.54
CA GLY A 385 -13.96 32.15 -27.12
C GLY A 385 -13.08 31.07 -27.77
N ILE A 386 -13.01 31.04 -29.10
CA ILE A 386 -12.25 30.03 -29.87
C ILE A 386 -11.25 30.72 -30.81
N GLY A 387 -9.96 30.49 -30.57
CA GLY A 387 -8.85 31.10 -31.30
C GLY A 387 -7.81 31.68 -30.34
N SER A 388 -6.62 32.02 -30.83
CA SER A 388 -5.62 32.64 -29.94
C SER A 388 -6.00 34.10 -29.63
N ASN A 389 -5.98 34.43 -28.34
CA ASN A 389 -6.43 35.70 -27.77
C ASN A 389 -7.89 36.08 -28.12
N ALA A 390 -8.73 35.08 -28.45
CA ALA A 390 -10.17 35.28 -28.62
C ALA A 390 -10.82 35.65 -27.27
N MET A 391 -11.68 36.66 -27.27
CA MET A 391 -12.37 37.18 -26.09
C MET A 391 -11.43 37.56 -24.93
N GLN A 392 -10.20 37.99 -25.24
CA GLN A 392 -9.29 38.52 -24.22
C GLN A 392 -9.74 39.92 -23.79
N ALA A 393 -10.26 40.05 -22.57
CA ALA A 393 -10.83 41.29 -22.03
C ALA A 393 -10.12 41.71 -20.74
N SER A 394 -9.17 42.65 -20.81
CA SER A 394 -8.28 42.93 -19.67
C SER A 394 -9.04 43.39 -18.41
N GLY A 395 -10.16 44.13 -18.55
CA GLY A 395 -11.04 44.52 -17.45
C GLY A 395 -11.92 43.39 -16.86
N GLY A 396 -12.02 42.23 -17.53
CA GLY A 396 -12.88 41.09 -17.15
C GLY A 396 -14.02 40.79 -18.15
N ILE A 397 -14.73 39.69 -17.91
CA ILE A 397 -15.87 39.23 -18.72
C ILE A 397 -17.09 39.11 -17.81
N VAL A 398 -18.06 39.99 -18.01
CA VAL A 398 -19.28 40.11 -17.19
C VAL A 398 -20.54 39.86 -18.02
N GLY A 399 -20.48 40.12 -19.33
CA GLY A 399 -21.52 39.77 -20.29
C GLY A 399 -21.73 38.27 -20.46
N ASN A 400 -22.91 37.90 -20.97
CA ASN A 400 -23.33 36.51 -21.19
C ASN A 400 -23.58 36.24 -22.69
N TYR A 401 -23.57 34.97 -23.09
CA TYR A 401 -23.93 34.51 -24.44
C TYR A 401 -23.07 35.07 -25.60
N ASN A 402 -21.90 35.64 -25.31
CA ASN A 402 -21.02 36.20 -26.33
C ASN A 402 -20.27 35.11 -27.10
N ILE A 403 -20.04 35.32 -28.39
CA ILE A 403 -19.34 34.39 -29.29
C ILE A 403 -18.18 35.11 -29.97
N ALA A 404 -16.96 34.58 -29.84
CA ALA A 404 -15.73 35.10 -30.42
C ALA A 404 -14.94 33.98 -31.10
N LEU A 405 -14.95 33.92 -32.43
CA LEU A 405 -14.33 32.87 -33.23
C LEU A 405 -13.27 33.45 -34.18
N GLY A 406 -11.99 33.41 -33.78
CA GLY A 406 -10.89 33.93 -34.58
C GLY A 406 -9.64 34.29 -33.78
N TYR A 407 -8.58 34.68 -34.48
CA TYR A 407 -7.42 35.31 -33.84
C TYR A 407 -7.79 36.74 -33.41
N GLN A 408 -7.65 37.04 -32.11
CA GLN A 408 -7.99 38.35 -31.52
C GLN A 408 -9.44 38.84 -31.78
N SER A 409 -10.39 37.93 -32.05
CA SER A 409 -11.82 38.28 -32.10
C SER A 409 -12.34 38.65 -30.71
N MET A 410 -13.10 39.74 -30.57
CA MET A 410 -13.62 40.29 -29.30
C MET A 410 -12.51 40.58 -28.26
N TYR A 411 -11.35 41.00 -28.74
CA TYR A 411 -10.25 41.46 -27.90
C TYR A 411 -10.52 42.89 -27.41
N THR A 412 -10.36 43.14 -26.11
CA THR A 412 -10.45 44.49 -25.52
C THR A 412 -9.48 44.70 -24.35
N THR A 413 -9.07 45.95 -24.13
CA THR A 413 -8.37 46.36 -22.90
C THR A 413 -9.34 46.78 -21.79
N GLY A 414 -10.60 47.09 -22.12
CA GLY A 414 -11.72 47.17 -21.19
C GLY A 414 -12.31 45.80 -20.85
N LYS A 415 -13.61 45.75 -20.53
CA LYS A 415 -14.38 44.52 -20.27
C LYS A 415 -15.15 44.04 -21.49
N VAL A 416 -15.50 42.75 -21.52
CA VAL A 416 -16.70 42.30 -22.25
C VAL A 416 -17.89 42.43 -21.32
N ALA A 417 -18.62 43.54 -21.47
CA ALA A 417 -19.77 43.90 -20.64
C ALA A 417 -21.11 43.66 -21.34
N GLY A 418 -21.16 43.83 -22.67
CA GLY A 418 -22.33 43.52 -23.48
C GLY A 418 -22.66 42.02 -23.48
N THR A 419 -23.93 41.70 -23.74
CA THR A 419 -24.42 40.33 -23.93
C THR A 419 -24.66 40.04 -25.42
N ASP A 420 -24.73 38.75 -25.78
CA ASP A 420 -25.22 38.26 -27.07
C ASP A 420 -24.42 38.69 -28.33
N ASN A 421 -23.18 39.17 -28.18
CA ASN A 421 -22.35 39.68 -29.29
C ASN A 421 -21.70 38.57 -30.13
N ILE A 422 -21.60 38.73 -31.47
CA ILE A 422 -21.00 37.73 -32.37
C ILE A 422 -19.81 38.29 -33.17
N ALA A 423 -18.59 38.05 -32.67
CA ALA A 423 -17.33 38.38 -33.34
C ALA A 423 -16.74 37.16 -34.07
N ILE A 424 -16.83 37.10 -35.41
CA ILE A 424 -16.25 36.00 -36.20
C ILE A 424 -15.23 36.55 -37.21
N GLY A 425 -14.00 36.03 -37.17
CA GLY A 425 -12.89 36.40 -38.05
C GLY A 425 -11.67 36.98 -37.34
N TYR A 426 -10.62 37.25 -38.10
CA TYR A 426 -9.40 37.90 -37.62
C TYR A 426 -9.72 39.32 -37.12
N SER A 427 -9.40 39.61 -35.86
CA SER A 427 -9.59 40.92 -35.21
C SER A 427 -11.02 41.51 -35.31
N ALA A 428 -12.05 40.66 -35.47
CA ALA A 428 -13.45 41.10 -35.42
C ALA A 428 -13.78 41.63 -34.01
N LEU A 429 -14.38 42.82 -33.90
CA LEU A 429 -14.62 43.53 -32.62
C LEU A 429 -13.35 43.72 -31.75
N TYR A 430 -12.21 43.99 -32.38
CA TYR A 430 -10.95 44.32 -31.69
C TYR A 430 -10.92 45.79 -31.25
N THR A 431 -10.77 46.06 -29.95
CA THR A 431 -10.59 47.41 -29.38
C THR A 431 -9.31 47.49 -28.53
N ASN A 432 -8.58 48.60 -28.62
CA ASN A 432 -7.38 48.86 -27.81
C ASN A 432 -7.56 50.00 -26.80
N ASP A 433 -8.49 50.90 -27.05
CA ASP A 433 -8.91 51.90 -26.08
C ASP A 433 -9.60 51.21 -24.89
N ASN A 434 -9.55 51.83 -23.71
CA ASN A 434 -10.14 51.32 -22.47
C ASN A 434 -11.67 51.50 -22.44
N THR A 435 -12.32 51.09 -23.53
CA THR A 435 -13.76 51.04 -23.73
C THR A 435 -14.23 49.60 -23.54
N ASP A 436 -15.30 49.43 -22.78
CA ASP A 436 -15.94 48.12 -22.65
C ASP A 436 -16.57 47.74 -24.01
N SER A 437 -16.50 46.45 -24.36
CA SER A 437 -17.15 45.89 -25.54
C SER A 437 -18.66 45.80 -25.27
N GLU A 438 -19.39 46.79 -25.78
CA GLU A 438 -20.84 46.93 -25.69
C GLU A 438 -21.51 46.66 -27.06
N ALA A 439 -22.48 45.75 -27.08
CA ALA A 439 -23.53 45.55 -28.09
C ALA A 439 -23.18 45.83 -29.59
N ILE A 440 -22.53 44.87 -30.26
CA ILE A 440 -22.42 44.81 -31.72
C ILE A 440 -22.75 43.38 -32.22
N ILE A 441 -24.00 43.23 -32.69
CA ILE A 441 -24.63 42.18 -33.53
C ILE A 441 -24.28 40.71 -33.24
#